data_AF-A0A9D9GMQ6-F1
#
_entry.id   AF-A0A9D9GMQ6-F1
#
_cell.length_a   1.000
_cell.length_b   1.000
_cell.length_c   1.000
_cell.angle_alpha   90.00
_cell.angle_beta   90.00
_cell.angle_gamma   90.00
#
_symmetry.space_group_name_H-M   'P 1'
#
loop_
_entity.id
_entity.type
_entity.pdbx_description
1 polymer ?
#
loop_
_entity_poly.entity_id
_entity_poly.type
_entity_poly.pdbx_seq_one_letter_code
_entity_poly.pdbx_strand_id
1 'polypeptide(L)'
;MMVVFIHMSPKTINLIDVKYNLLSGVGIYNVVKIIFSHIIPSIAVPTFFFISGFLFFFNFQEWSWNGYKKKIGSRIKTLLIPYILWNLIPFLLIVGKGLIYDISNGNPTTETLAFFSNNIWRIFYVFHEWVGSNTDWLGNQLSSTAPLNVPLWFIRDLFVISLLTPIIYIAVRRLKIWIIPILFLAYISKIWTQIPGLDIESVFFFTVGSFFALNKLNIVDFTNKYKYFILPISAILLVACTIYDGNKTEIGHNIIPFYVCTSILSAFYLASSAISRYNIKPNKLIVSACFFIY
;
A
#
# COMPACT_ATOMS: atom_id res chain seq x y z
N MET A 1 -2.74 -11.91 4.53
CA MET A 1 -1.43 -12.62 4.60
C MET A 1 -0.29 -11.81 3.98
N MET A 2 -0.36 -11.34 2.72
CA MET A 2 0.78 -10.70 2.05
C MET A 2 1.36 -9.47 2.79
N VAL A 3 0.51 -8.64 3.43
CA VAL A 3 0.98 -7.47 4.22
C VAL A 3 1.85 -7.90 5.41
N VAL A 4 1.56 -9.04 6.04
CA VAL A 4 2.37 -9.57 7.14
C VAL A 4 3.75 -10.01 6.62
N PHE A 5 3.80 -10.64 5.45
CA PHE A 5 5.07 -11.06 4.83
C PHE A 5 6.00 -9.89 4.49
N ILE A 6 5.46 -8.72 4.11
CA ILE A 6 6.26 -7.49 3.88
C ILE A 6 7.08 -7.13 5.12
N HIS A 7 6.48 -7.28 6.30
CA HIS A 7 7.11 -6.88 7.56
C HIS A 7 7.99 -7.98 8.19
N MET A 8 8.03 -9.19 7.63
CA MET A 8 8.99 -10.21 8.04
C MET A 8 10.41 -9.94 7.52
N SER A 9 10.56 -9.06 6.50
CA SER A 9 11.81 -8.51 5.91
C SER A 9 13.09 -9.30 6.21
N PRO A 10 13.19 -10.56 5.75
CA PRO A 10 14.29 -11.42 6.12
C PRO A 10 15.55 -11.04 5.31
N LYS A 11 16.74 -10.99 5.93
CA LYS A 11 17.99 -10.53 5.27
C LYS A 11 18.27 -11.27 3.94
N THR A 12 18.16 -10.60 2.80
CA THR A 12 18.53 -11.11 1.47
C THR A 12 19.88 -10.54 1.03
N ILE A 13 20.48 -11.18 0.04
CA ILE A 13 21.63 -10.64 -0.70
C ILE A 13 21.14 -10.35 -2.11
N ASN A 14 21.47 -9.19 -2.66
CA ASN A 14 21.13 -8.85 -4.04
C ASN A 14 21.71 -9.91 -4.99
N LEU A 15 20.92 -10.35 -5.99
CA LEU A 15 21.31 -11.45 -6.89
C LEU A 15 22.53 -11.16 -7.77
N ILE A 16 22.91 -9.89 -7.94
CA ILE A 16 24.07 -9.46 -8.71
C ILE A 16 25.35 -9.57 -7.88
N ASP A 17 25.27 -9.39 -6.56
CA ASP A 17 26.42 -9.35 -5.65
C ASP A 17 26.78 -10.71 -5.06
N VAL A 18 26.08 -11.76 -5.50
CA VAL A 18 26.17 -13.07 -4.88
C VAL A 18 27.37 -13.87 -5.36
N LYS A 19 28.09 -14.49 -4.43
CA LYS A 19 29.23 -15.38 -4.72
C LYS A 19 28.86 -16.87 -4.88
N TYR A 20 27.60 -17.25 -4.71
CA TYR A 20 27.13 -18.63 -4.87
C TYR A 20 26.34 -18.80 -6.17
N ASN A 21 26.36 -20.00 -6.73
CA ASN A 21 25.58 -20.34 -7.90
C ASN A 21 24.06 -20.22 -7.62
N LEU A 22 23.32 -19.53 -8.48
CA LEU A 22 21.87 -19.36 -8.37
C LEU A 22 21.10 -20.68 -8.34
N LEU A 23 21.61 -21.72 -9.02
CA LEU A 23 21.00 -23.05 -9.05
C LEU A 23 21.37 -23.92 -7.83
N SER A 24 22.23 -23.43 -6.92
CA SER A 24 22.49 -24.09 -5.64
C SER A 24 21.27 -23.99 -4.71
N GLY A 25 21.17 -24.86 -3.70
CA GLY A 25 20.09 -24.76 -2.71
C GLY A 25 20.02 -23.40 -2.01
N VAL A 26 21.17 -22.77 -1.74
CA VAL A 26 21.26 -21.42 -1.17
C VAL A 26 20.75 -20.36 -2.16
N GLY A 27 21.07 -20.53 -3.45
CA GLY A 27 20.61 -19.60 -4.49
C GLY A 27 19.13 -19.66 -4.77
N ILE A 28 18.57 -20.87 -4.90
CA ILE A 28 17.13 -21.06 -5.04
C ILE A 28 16.41 -20.48 -3.83
N TYR A 29 16.92 -20.73 -2.62
CA TYR A 29 16.35 -20.17 -1.40
C TYR A 29 16.33 -18.63 -1.40
N ASN A 30 17.43 -17.97 -1.80
CA ASN A 30 17.47 -16.51 -1.85
C ASN A 30 16.55 -15.93 -2.93
N VAL A 31 16.46 -16.56 -4.11
CA VAL A 31 15.54 -16.15 -5.18
C VAL A 31 14.08 -16.24 -4.71
N VAL A 32 13.69 -17.38 -4.14
CA VAL A 32 12.34 -17.58 -3.58
C VAL A 32 12.05 -16.53 -2.52
N LYS A 33 13.01 -16.26 -1.65
CA LYS A 33 12.89 -15.25 -0.60
C LYS A 33 12.65 -13.85 -1.14
N ILE A 34 13.40 -13.41 -2.15
CA ILE A 34 13.21 -12.10 -2.81
C ILE A 34 11.81 -12.02 -3.43
N ILE A 35 11.41 -13.03 -4.21
CA ILE A 35 10.11 -13.07 -4.89
C ILE A 35 8.96 -12.94 -3.88
N PHE A 36 8.96 -13.77 -2.84
CA PHE A 36 7.84 -13.87 -1.90
C PHE A 36 7.86 -12.84 -0.78
N SER A 37 8.99 -12.18 -0.50
CA SER A 37 9.10 -11.18 0.58
C SER A 37 9.12 -9.75 0.06
N HIS A 38 9.72 -9.50 -1.11
CA HIS A 38 9.94 -8.13 -1.62
C HIS A 38 9.10 -7.83 -2.86
N ILE A 39 9.01 -8.76 -3.81
CA ILE A 39 8.44 -8.45 -5.13
C ILE A 39 6.93 -8.68 -5.16
N ILE A 40 6.45 -9.91 -4.97
CA ILE A 40 5.02 -10.24 -4.99
C ILE A 40 4.24 -9.43 -3.93
N PRO A 41 4.73 -9.24 -2.70
CA PRO A 41 4.00 -8.45 -1.72
C PRO A 41 3.82 -6.97 -2.10
N SER A 42 4.70 -6.41 -2.95
CA SER A 42 4.62 -5.01 -3.38
C SER A 42 3.32 -4.66 -4.13
N ILE A 43 2.60 -5.64 -4.69
CA ILE A 43 1.31 -5.38 -5.36
C ILE A 43 0.13 -5.27 -4.39
N ALA A 44 0.27 -5.73 -3.14
CA ALA A 44 -0.87 -5.89 -2.22
C ALA A 44 -1.49 -4.53 -1.86
N VAL A 45 -0.68 -3.60 -1.37
CA VAL A 45 -1.13 -2.27 -0.93
C VAL A 45 -1.68 -1.42 -2.09
N PRO A 46 -0.98 -1.30 -3.24
CA PRO A 46 -1.53 -0.72 -4.46
C PRO A 46 -2.89 -1.27 -4.89
N THR A 47 -3.05 -2.60 -4.84
CA THR A 47 -4.32 -3.25 -5.18
C THR A 47 -5.44 -2.82 -4.22
N PHE A 48 -5.15 -2.70 -2.91
CA PHE A 48 -6.11 -2.22 -1.94
C PHE A 48 -6.54 -0.78 -2.20
N PHE A 49 -5.61 0.11 -2.56
CA PHE A 49 -5.94 1.48 -2.94
C PHE A 49 -6.80 1.53 -4.20
N PHE A 50 -6.45 0.77 -5.24
CA PHE A 50 -7.23 0.65 -6.47
C PHE A 50 -8.67 0.20 -6.18
N ILE A 51 -8.84 -0.92 -5.46
CA ILE A 51 -10.16 -1.45 -5.14
C ILE A 51 -10.95 -0.45 -4.29
N SER A 52 -10.29 0.20 -3.32
CA SER A 52 -10.94 1.17 -2.44
C SER A 52 -11.46 2.39 -3.20
N GLY A 53 -10.69 2.92 -4.16
CA GLY A 53 -11.12 4.02 -5.02
C GLY A 53 -12.26 3.62 -5.94
N PHE A 54 -12.18 2.43 -6.53
CA PHE A 54 -13.25 1.88 -7.36
C PHE A 54 -14.56 1.74 -6.56
N LEU A 55 -14.54 1.07 -5.40
CA LEU A 55 -15.73 0.86 -4.56
C LEU A 55 -16.27 2.16 -3.93
N PHE A 56 -15.43 3.19 -3.78
CA PHE A 56 -15.88 4.49 -3.30
C PHE A 56 -16.94 5.07 -4.26
N PHE A 57 -16.61 5.12 -5.55
CA PHE A 57 -17.44 5.74 -6.59
C PHE A 57 -18.36 4.77 -7.35
N PHE A 58 -18.22 3.44 -7.16
CA PHE A 58 -19.00 2.43 -7.90
C PHE A 58 -20.52 2.67 -7.84
N ASN A 59 -21.04 2.94 -6.63
CA ASN A 59 -22.45 3.27 -6.39
C ASN A 59 -22.69 4.78 -6.19
N PHE A 60 -21.71 5.62 -6.56
CA PHE A 60 -21.70 7.05 -6.31
C PHE A 60 -21.03 7.77 -7.49
N GLN A 61 -21.60 7.61 -8.68
CA GLN A 61 -21.01 8.09 -9.93
C GLN A 61 -21.25 9.58 -10.16
N GLU A 62 -22.39 10.08 -9.68
CA GLU A 62 -22.73 11.50 -9.65
C GLU A 62 -22.48 12.09 -8.27
N TRP A 63 -21.96 13.32 -8.24
CA TRP A 63 -21.61 13.95 -6.98
C TRP A 63 -22.85 14.32 -6.15
N SER A 64 -22.89 13.87 -4.91
CA SER A 64 -23.86 14.29 -3.89
C SER A 64 -23.17 14.39 -2.54
N TRP A 65 -23.26 15.55 -1.89
CA TRP A 65 -22.72 15.78 -0.55
C TRP A 65 -23.29 14.82 0.50
N ASN A 66 -24.56 14.41 0.36
CA ASN A 66 -25.17 13.42 1.23
C ASN A 66 -24.55 12.03 1.01
N GLY A 67 -24.28 11.66 -0.24
CA GLY A 67 -23.57 10.42 -0.58
C GLY A 67 -22.15 10.40 -0.03
N TYR A 68 -21.41 11.50 -0.21
CA TYR A 68 -20.07 11.70 0.36
C TYR A 68 -20.08 11.55 1.89
N LYS A 69 -20.95 12.29 2.59
CA LYS A 69 -21.07 12.20 4.07
C LYS A 69 -21.36 10.77 4.54
N LYS A 70 -22.25 10.04 3.85
CA LYS A 70 -22.54 8.63 4.16
C LYS A 70 -21.31 7.74 3.97
N LYS A 71 -20.57 7.89 2.87
CA LYS A 71 -19.34 7.14 2.57
C LYS A 71 -18.21 7.42 3.56
N ILE A 72 -18.04 8.67 3.99
CA ILE A 72 -17.06 9.01 5.03
C ILE A 72 -17.51 8.49 6.39
N GLY A 73 -18.80 8.63 6.74
CA GLY A 73 -19.35 8.12 7.99
C GLY A 73 -19.15 6.62 8.16
N SER A 74 -19.32 5.82 7.11
CA SER A 74 -19.02 4.38 7.18
C SER A 74 -17.53 4.13 7.37
N ARG A 75 -16.66 4.85 6.67
CA ARG A 75 -15.20 4.74 6.79
C ARG A 75 -14.65 5.19 8.15
N ILE A 76 -15.30 6.11 8.84
CA ILE A 76 -14.94 6.43 10.23
C ILE A 76 -15.11 5.19 11.11
N LYS A 77 -16.24 4.50 10.97
CA LYS A 77 -16.55 3.31 11.78
C LYS A 77 -15.70 2.11 11.40
N THR A 78 -15.49 1.89 10.10
CA THR A 78 -14.73 0.74 9.64
C THR A 78 -13.23 1.00 9.73
N LEU A 79 -12.69 2.10 9.19
CA LEU A 79 -11.24 2.37 9.13
C LEU A 79 -10.71 3.15 10.34
N LEU A 80 -11.24 4.36 10.59
CA LEU A 80 -10.61 5.31 11.52
C LEU A 80 -10.67 4.83 12.98
N ILE A 81 -11.82 4.36 13.44
CA ILE A 81 -11.99 3.90 14.82
C ILE A 81 -11.05 2.72 15.12
N PRO A 82 -11.04 1.62 14.33
CA PRO A 82 -10.08 0.55 14.55
C PRO A 82 -8.63 1.02 14.45
N TYR A 83 -8.31 1.89 13.49
CA TYR A 83 -6.98 2.47 13.36
C TYR A 83 -6.51 3.18 14.64
N ILE A 84 -7.37 4.02 15.23
CA ILE A 84 -7.07 4.73 16.48
C ILE A 84 -6.88 3.71 17.61
N LEU A 85 -7.79 2.75 17.76
CA LEU A 85 -7.72 1.73 18.82
C LEU A 85 -6.44 0.89 18.72
N TRP A 86 -6.06 0.44 17.52
CA TRP A 86 -4.89 -0.40 17.30
C TRP A 86 -3.54 0.32 17.44
N ASN A 87 -3.53 1.66 17.46
CA ASN A 87 -2.34 2.44 17.82
C ASN A 87 -2.36 2.85 19.30
N LEU A 88 -3.54 3.18 19.84
CA LEU A 88 -3.68 3.64 21.21
C LEU A 88 -3.47 2.52 22.24
N ILE A 89 -4.04 1.32 22.01
CA ILE A 89 -3.94 0.21 22.97
C ILE A 89 -2.48 -0.19 23.22
N PRO A 90 -1.64 -0.48 22.20
CA PRO A 90 -0.24 -0.80 22.44
C PRO A 90 0.54 0.35 23.10
N PHE A 91 0.24 1.60 22.74
CA PHE A 91 0.88 2.76 23.35
C PHE A 91 0.60 2.85 24.85
N LEU A 92 -0.66 2.70 25.25
CA LEU A 92 -1.06 2.71 26.65
C LEU A 92 -0.45 1.54 27.43
N LEU A 93 -0.29 0.37 26.81
CA LEU A 93 0.40 -0.77 27.43
C LEU A 93 1.89 -0.49 27.64
N ILE A 94 2.56 0.15 26.68
CA ILE A 94 3.98 0.54 26.80
C ILE A 94 4.15 1.56 27.94
N VAL A 95 3.33 2.60 27.95
CA VAL A 95 3.37 3.64 28.98
C VAL A 95 3.01 3.06 30.35
N GLY A 96 1.97 2.23 30.44
CA GLY A 96 1.58 1.56 31.68
C GLY A 96 2.67 0.66 32.24
N LYS A 97 3.34 -0.13 31.38
CA LYS A 97 4.49 -0.95 31.79
C LYS A 97 5.66 -0.09 32.26
N GLY A 98 5.95 1.03 31.58
CA GLY A 98 6.96 1.99 31.99
C GLY A 98 6.68 2.56 33.40
N LEU A 99 5.44 3.01 33.64
CA LEU A 99 5.04 3.53 34.95
C LEU A 99 5.16 2.48 36.06
N ILE A 100 4.73 1.24 35.82
CA ILE A 100 4.87 0.14 36.79
C ILE A 100 6.35 -0.12 37.08
N TYR A 101 7.20 -0.15 36.06
CA TYR A 101 8.64 -0.34 36.20
C TYR A 101 9.27 0.78 37.03
N ASP A 102 8.96 2.04 36.72
CA ASP A 102 9.51 3.19 37.42
C ASP A 102 9.12 3.17 38.91
N ILE A 103 7.84 2.97 39.20
CA ILE A 103 7.33 2.88 40.58
C ILE A 103 7.97 1.72 41.34
N SER A 104 8.09 0.54 40.71
CA SER A 104 8.63 -0.66 41.35
C SER A 104 10.10 -0.55 41.73
N ASN A 105 10.88 0.23 40.97
CA ASN A 105 12.31 0.45 41.21
C ASN A 105 12.61 1.76 41.96
N GLY A 106 11.58 2.54 42.34
CA GLY A 106 11.74 3.86 42.95
C GLY A 106 12.31 4.92 42.00
N ASN A 107 12.22 4.71 40.69
CA ASN A 107 12.64 5.69 39.69
C ASN A 107 11.58 6.80 39.55
N PRO A 108 11.99 8.04 39.20
CA PRO A 108 11.04 9.10 38.88
C PRO A 108 10.19 8.75 37.65
N THR A 109 8.86 8.92 37.74
CA THR A 109 7.93 8.67 36.61
C THR A 109 7.94 9.79 35.56
N THR A 110 8.78 10.82 35.74
CA THR A 110 8.83 12.02 34.90
C THR A 110 9.20 11.70 33.47
N GLU A 111 10.12 10.76 33.25
CA GLU A 111 10.54 10.36 31.91
C GLU A 111 9.43 9.64 31.14
N THR A 112 8.73 8.71 31.79
CA THR A 112 7.59 8.01 31.18
C THR A 112 6.42 8.95 30.88
N LEU A 113 6.16 9.92 31.76
CA LEU A 113 5.14 10.95 31.51
C LEU A 113 5.54 11.90 30.36
N ALA A 114 6.81 12.29 30.28
CA ALA A 114 7.33 13.07 29.17
C ALA A 114 7.26 12.28 27.85
N PHE A 115 7.55 10.97 27.88
CA PHE A 115 7.39 10.09 26.72
C PHE A 115 5.93 10.04 26.26
N PHE A 116 4.97 9.94 27.19
CA PHE A 116 3.55 9.99 26.87
C PHE A 116 3.17 11.32 26.20
N SER A 117 3.47 12.46 26.83
CA SER A 117 3.07 13.78 26.32
C SER A 117 3.68 14.08 24.95
N ASN A 118 4.94 13.70 24.74
CA ASN A 118 5.66 13.98 23.50
C ASN A 118 5.19 13.09 22.33
N ASN A 119 4.63 11.91 22.60
CA ASN A 119 4.32 10.94 21.55
C ASN A 119 2.82 10.68 21.34
N ILE A 120 1.92 11.14 22.22
CA ILE A 120 0.47 10.84 22.14
C ILE A 120 -0.17 11.16 20.78
N TRP A 121 0.29 12.20 20.09
CA TRP A 121 -0.18 12.52 18.73
C TRP A 121 0.61 11.80 17.65
N ARG A 122 1.91 11.59 17.89
CA ARG A 122 2.83 10.96 16.93
C ARG A 122 2.46 9.51 16.64
N ILE A 123 1.90 8.78 17.60
CA ILE A 123 1.46 7.38 17.42
C ILE A 123 0.48 7.19 16.26
N PHE A 124 -0.26 8.23 15.85
CA PHE A 124 -1.25 8.17 14.76
C PHE A 124 -0.73 8.69 13.42
N TYR A 125 0.51 9.17 13.35
CA TYR A 125 0.95 9.91 12.16
C TYR A 125 2.41 9.61 11.84
N VAL A 126 3.33 9.94 12.73
CA VAL A 126 4.78 9.89 12.48
C VAL A 126 5.49 9.46 13.76
N PHE A 127 5.23 8.23 14.19
CA PHE A 127 5.94 7.64 15.32
C PHE A 127 7.26 7.03 14.87
N HIS A 128 7.24 6.40 13.70
CA HIS A 128 8.42 5.85 13.05
C HIS A 128 8.75 6.70 11.82
N GLU A 129 10.02 7.05 11.68
CA GLU A 129 10.57 7.81 10.56
C GLU A 129 11.82 7.09 10.07
N TRP A 130 11.91 6.83 8.77
CA TRP A 130 13.11 6.27 8.16
C TRP A 130 13.39 6.97 6.84
N VAL A 131 14.65 7.34 6.64
CA VAL A 131 15.16 7.91 5.40
C VAL A 131 15.81 6.77 4.63
N GLY A 132 15.30 6.52 3.42
CA GLY A 132 15.85 5.48 2.55
C GLY A 132 17.14 5.93 1.86
N SER A 133 17.88 4.96 1.33
CA SER A 133 19.02 5.23 0.44
C SER A 133 18.61 5.68 -0.97
N ASN A 134 17.33 5.51 -1.32
CA ASN A 134 16.81 5.85 -2.64
C ASN A 134 16.44 7.33 -2.73
N THR A 135 16.63 7.89 -3.92
CA THR A 135 16.26 9.26 -4.24
C THR A 135 15.15 9.31 -5.29
N ASP A 136 14.44 10.42 -5.36
CA ASP A 136 13.63 10.75 -6.53
C ASP A 136 14.52 11.09 -7.74
N TRP A 137 13.90 11.33 -8.90
CA TRP A 137 14.63 11.73 -10.11
C TRP A 137 15.28 13.12 -10.03
N LEU A 138 15.00 13.91 -8.99
CA LEU A 138 15.66 15.19 -8.71
C LEU A 138 16.83 15.03 -7.71
N GLY A 139 17.09 13.82 -7.22
CA GLY A 139 18.13 13.54 -6.23
C GLY A 139 17.72 13.81 -4.78
N ASN A 140 16.45 14.09 -4.49
CA ASN A 140 15.98 14.26 -3.12
C ASN A 140 15.82 12.91 -2.42
N GLN A 141 16.28 12.81 -1.18
CA GLN A 141 16.13 11.60 -0.38
C GLN A 141 14.67 11.33 -0.05
N LEU A 142 14.25 10.08 -0.21
CA LEU A 142 12.90 9.64 0.11
C LEU A 142 12.80 9.29 1.59
N SER A 143 11.93 10.01 2.30
CA SER A 143 11.54 9.72 3.68
C SER A 143 10.24 8.93 3.71
N SER A 144 10.09 8.07 4.71
CA SER A 144 8.90 7.27 4.93
C SER A 144 8.54 7.28 6.40
N THR A 145 7.24 7.26 6.66
CA THR A 145 6.73 7.43 8.02
C THR A 145 5.61 6.46 8.30
N ALA A 146 5.52 6.00 9.54
CA ALA A 146 4.42 5.18 10.01
C ALA A 146 3.91 5.61 11.40
N PRO A 147 2.64 5.28 11.68
CA PRO A 147 2.13 5.29 13.05
C PRO A 147 2.81 4.21 13.89
N LEU A 148 2.53 4.20 15.20
CA LEU A 148 3.15 3.26 16.15
C LEU A 148 3.11 1.81 15.66
N ASN A 149 1.93 1.38 15.17
CA ASN A 149 1.77 0.09 14.51
C ASN A 149 2.09 0.22 13.02
N VAL A 150 3.34 -0.09 12.66
CA VAL A 150 3.91 0.13 11.32
C VAL A 150 3.00 -0.34 10.17
N PRO A 151 2.48 -1.58 10.16
CA PRO A 151 1.57 -2.05 9.11
C PRO A 151 0.32 -1.19 8.86
N LEU A 152 -0.09 -0.33 9.80
CA LEU A 152 -1.31 0.48 9.67
C LEU A 152 -1.09 1.79 8.90
N TRP A 153 0.12 2.07 8.42
CA TRP A 153 0.41 3.24 7.58
C TRP A 153 -0.54 3.35 6.38
N PHE A 154 -0.86 2.23 5.71
CA PHE A 154 -1.74 2.28 4.54
C PHE A 154 -3.19 2.63 4.90
N ILE A 155 -3.66 2.31 6.12
CA ILE A 155 -5.00 2.68 6.59
C ILE A 155 -5.10 4.19 6.84
N ARG A 156 -4.03 4.78 7.41
CA ARG A 156 -3.89 6.24 7.58
C ARG A 156 -4.05 6.93 6.23
N ASP A 157 -3.24 6.53 5.25
CA ASP A 157 -3.22 7.11 3.91
C ASP A 157 -4.56 6.89 3.18
N LEU A 158 -5.15 5.70 3.32
CA LEU A 158 -6.46 5.38 2.74
C LEU A 158 -7.56 6.27 3.30
N PHE A 159 -7.55 6.55 4.61
CA PHE A 159 -8.53 7.43 5.22
C PHE A 159 -8.35 8.87 4.75
N VAL A 160 -7.11 9.38 4.73
CA VAL A 160 -6.79 10.73 4.23
C VAL A 160 -7.24 10.91 2.79
N ILE A 161 -6.92 9.97 1.90
CA ILE A 161 -7.35 10.05 0.50
C ILE A 161 -8.86 9.92 0.34
N SER A 162 -9.52 9.12 1.18
CA SER A 162 -10.99 9.05 1.18
C SER A 162 -11.62 10.41 1.48
N LEU A 163 -11.05 11.21 2.39
CA LEU A 163 -11.49 12.59 2.64
C LEU A 163 -11.24 13.52 1.45
N LEU A 164 -10.20 13.27 0.67
CA LEU A 164 -9.84 14.06 -0.52
C LEU A 164 -10.58 13.62 -1.79
N THR A 165 -11.54 12.70 -1.68
CA THR A 165 -12.40 12.28 -2.80
C THR A 165 -13.15 13.41 -3.52
N PRO A 166 -13.56 14.54 -2.89
CA PRO A 166 -14.10 15.68 -3.65
C PRO A 166 -13.10 16.23 -4.67
N ILE A 167 -11.82 16.31 -4.31
CA ILE A 167 -10.74 16.80 -5.18
C ILE A 167 -10.48 15.77 -6.28
N ILE A 168 -10.40 14.48 -5.93
CA ILE A 168 -10.21 13.39 -6.89
C ILE A 168 -11.36 13.34 -7.91
N TYR A 169 -12.60 13.50 -7.45
CA TYR A 169 -13.77 13.56 -8.34
C TYR A 169 -13.64 14.71 -9.35
N ILE A 170 -13.32 15.92 -8.87
CA ILE A 170 -13.12 17.10 -9.74
C ILE A 170 -11.98 16.84 -10.72
N ALA A 171 -10.84 16.31 -10.26
CA ALA A 171 -9.68 16.03 -11.09
C ALA A 171 -10.01 15.01 -12.20
N VAL A 172 -10.68 13.90 -11.87
CA VAL A 172 -11.10 12.89 -12.85
C VAL A 172 -12.08 13.47 -13.87
N ARG A 173 -13.05 14.28 -13.43
CA ARG A 173 -14.05 14.87 -14.35
C ARG A 173 -13.45 15.97 -15.24
N ARG A 174 -12.51 16.77 -14.74
CA ARG A 174 -11.89 17.88 -15.49
C ARG A 174 -10.76 17.43 -16.41
N LEU A 175 -9.82 16.64 -15.89
CA LEU A 175 -8.64 16.19 -16.62
C LEU A 175 -8.91 14.93 -17.45
N LYS A 176 -10.04 14.24 -17.21
CA LYS A 176 -10.45 13.03 -17.93
C LYS A 176 -9.33 12.00 -17.89
N ILE A 177 -8.94 11.44 -19.04
CA ILE A 177 -7.88 10.43 -19.11
C ILE A 177 -6.49 10.97 -18.73
N TRP A 178 -6.25 12.29 -18.83
CA TRP A 178 -4.94 12.89 -18.57
C TRP A 178 -4.49 12.84 -17.12
N ILE A 179 -5.41 12.70 -16.15
CA ILE A 179 -5.02 12.52 -14.75
C ILE A 179 -4.15 11.28 -14.53
N ILE A 180 -4.37 10.22 -15.33
CA ILE A 180 -3.66 8.95 -15.20
C ILE A 180 -2.18 9.08 -15.58
N PRO A 181 -1.79 9.55 -16.79
CA PRO A 181 -0.37 9.73 -17.11
C PRO A 181 0.31 10.78 -16.24
N ILE A 182 -0.39 11.83 -15.79
CA ILE A 182 0.19 12.84 -14.87
C ILE A 182 0.58 12.19 -13.53
N LEU A 183 -0.36 11.48 -12.89
CA LEU A 183 -0.07 10.80 -11.63
C LEU A 183 0.88 9.62 -11.82
N PHE A 184 0.85 8.94 -12.96
CA PHE A 184 1.81 7.90 -13.29
C PHE A 184 3.24 8.46 -13.39
N LEU A 185 3.42 9.62 -14.02
CA LEU A 185 4.72 10.29 -14.10
C LEU A 185 5.25 10.69 -12.72
N ALA A 186 4.38 11.20 -11.84
CA ALA A 186 4.74 11.45 -10.44
C ALA A 186 5.08 10.14 -9.70
N TYR A 187 4.35 9.06 -9.96
CA TYR A 187 4.59 7.76 -9.33
C TYR A 187 5.89 7.08 -9.75
N ILE A 188 6.29 7.18 -11.02
CA ILE A 188 7.57 6.62 -11.49
C ILE A 188 8.76 7.51 -11.12
N SER A 189 8.58 8.84 -11.15
CA SER A 189 9.66 9.77 -10.80
C SER A 189 9.88 9.91 -9.30
N LYS A 190 8.89 9.49 -8.49
CA LYS A 190 8.83 9.67 -7.04
C LYS A 190 8.84 11.13 -6.60
N ILE A 191 8.66 12.06 -7.54
CA ILE A 191 8.55 13.49 -7.25
C ILE A 191 7.14 13.73 -6.70
N TRP A 192 7.05 13.82 -5.37
CA TRP A 192 5.80 14.02 -4.66
C TRP A 192 6.01 14.70 -3.31
N THR A 193 4.92 15.10 -2.66
CA THR A 193 4.97 15.67 -1.31
C THR A 193 5.41 14.63 -0.30
N GLN A 194 6.27 15.00 0.65
CA GLN A 194 6.65 14.14 1.79
C GLN A 194 5.66 14.26 2.97
N ILE A 195 4.41 14.64 2.69
CA ILE A 195 3.36 14.74 3.71
C ILE A 195 2.83 13.32 4.02
N PRO A 196 2.97 12.82 5.26
CA PRO A 196 2.39 11.55 5.67
C PRO A 196 0.88 11.55 5.54
N GLY A 197 0.32 10.43 5.06
CA GLY A 197 -1.09 10.36 4.68
C GLY A 197 -1.34 10.67 3.21
N LEU A 198 -0.36 11.25 2.50
CA LEU A 198 -0.45 11.68 1.11
C LEU A 198 0.64 11.05 0.26
N ASP A 199 0.86 9.74 0.37
CA ASP A 199 1.83 9.04 -0.47
C ASP A 199 1.38 8.94 -1.93
N ILE A 200 2.32 9.07 -2.89
CA ILE A 200 2.00 9.03 -4.32
C ILE A 200 1.40 7.69 -4.75
N GLU A 201 1.83 6.57 -4.16
CA GLU A 201 1.27 5.25 -4.46
C GLU A 201 -0.22 5.23 -4.14
N SER A 202 -0.56 5.72 -2.93
CA SER A 202 -1.92 5.77 -2.46
C SER A 202 -2.81 6.68 -3.32
N VAL A 203 -2.33 7.88 -3.69
CA VAL A 203 -3.05 8.83 -4.54
C VAL A 203 -3.24 8.28 -5.94
N PHE A 204 -2.19 7.72 -6.55
CA PHE A 204 -2.23 7.19 -7.90
C PHE A 204 -3.21 6.02 -8.01
N PHE A 205 -3.02 4.95 -7.25
CA PHE A 205 -3.84 3.75 -7.40
C PHE A 205 -5.30 3.99 -7.01
N PHE A 206 -5.56 4.78 -5.96
CA PHE A 206 -6.94 5.15 -5.60
C PHE A 206 -7.60 5.95 -6.72
N THR A 207 -6.87 6.88 -7.35
CA THR A 207 -7.40 7.68 -8.47
C THR A 207 -7.66 6.83 -9.71
N VAL A 208 -6.78 5.88 -10.04
CA VAL A 208 -7.00 4.93 -11.15
C VAL A 208 -8.27 4.11 -10.89
N GLY A 209 -8.44 3.55 -9.69
CA GLY A 209 -9.66 2.81 -9.34
C GLY A 209 -10.92 3.69 -9.43
N SER A 210 -10.83 4.92 -8.93
CA SER A 210 -11.91 5.92 -9.01
C SER A 210 -12.25 6.26 -10.48
N PHE A 211 -11.25 6.37 -11.34
CA PHE A 211 -11.42 6.63 -12.77
C PHE A 211 -12.19 5.50 -13.46
N PHE A 212 -11.89 4.23 -13.16
CA PHE A 212 -12.64 3.09 -13.69
C PHE A 212 -14.11 3.15 -13.28
N ALA A 213 -14.39 3.42 -12.00
CA ALA A 213 -15.77 3.51 -11.50
C ALA A 213 -16.55 4.68 -12.12
N LEU A 214 -15.96 5.89 -12.14
CA LEU A 214 -16.61 7.11 -12.63
C LEU A 214 -16.89 7.11 -14.14
N ASN A 215 -16.10 6.34 -14.90
CA ASN A 215 -16.27 6.15 -16.34
C ASN A 215 -16.98 4.84 -16.70
N LYS A 216 -17.50 4.10 -15.70
CA LYS A 216 -18.22 2.82 -15.89
C LYS A 216 -17.40 1.79 -16.69
N LEU A 217 -16.08 1.79 -16.50
CA LEU A 217 -15.18 0.85 -17.15
C LEU A 217 -15.12 -0.44 -16.32
N ASN A 218 -15.29 -1.58 -16.99
CA ASN A 218 -15.11 -2.88 -16.37
C ASN A 218 -13.63 -3.29 -16.43
N ILE A 219 -13.01 -3.49 -15.26
CA ILE A 219 -11.61 -3.90 -15.14
C ILE A 219 -11.35 -5.28 -15.75
N VAL A 220 -12.33 -6.20 -15.69
CA VAL A 220 -12.21 -7.55 -16.26
C VAL A 220 -12.16 -7.47 -17.78
N ASP A 221 -13.05 -6.68 -18.39
CA ASP A 221 -13.08 -6.52 -19.85
C ASP A 221 -11.80 -5.84 -20.35
N PHE A 222 -11.33 -4.81 -19.63
CA PHE A 222 -10.07 -4.13 -19.92
C PHE A 222 -8.88 -5.08 -19.89
N THR A 223 -8.73 -5.84 -18.80
CA THR A 223 -7.59 -6.76 -18.64
C THR A 223 -7.65 -7.93 -19.61
N ASN A 224 -8.84 -8.46 -19.93
CA ASN A 224 -9.00 -9.50 -20.94
C ASN A 224 -8.66 -8.99 -22.36
N LYS A 225 -9.01 -7.74 -22.69
CA LYS A 225 -8.69 -7.12 -23.98
C LYS A 225 -7.18 -6.98 -24.20
N TYR A 226 -6.42 -6.64 -23.15
CA TYR A 226 -4.98 -6.34 -23.24
C TYR A 226 -4.07 -7.45 -22.66
N LYS A 227 -4.60 -8.62 -22.33
CA LYS A 227 -3.88 -9.72 -21.65
C LYS A 227 -2.58 -10.16 -22.32
N TYR A 228 -2.54 -10.18 -23.65
CA TYR A 228 -1.37 -10.60 -24.43
C TYR A 228 -0.21 -9.61 -24.33
N PHE A 229 -0.46 -8.37 -23.89
CA PHE A 229 0.59 -7.40 -23.55
C PHE A 229 0.86 -7.40 -22.05
N ILE A 230 -0.19 -7.39 -21.22
CA ILE A 230 -0.07 -7.27 -19.76
C ILE A 230 0.71 -8.45 -19.15
N LEU A 231 0.38 -9.70 -19.52
CA LEU A 231 0.97 -10.89 -18.89
C LEU A 231 2.47 -11.05 -19.20
N PRO A 232 2.93 -10.95 -20.46
CA PRO A 232 4.35 -11.08 -20.75
C PRO A 232 5.17 -9.95 -20.12
N ILE A 233 4.68 -8.70 -20.16
CA ILE A 233 5.37 -7.56 -19.55
C ILE A 233 5.49 -7.75 -18.03
N SER A 234 4.41 -8.16 -17.36
CA SER A 234 4.42 -8.45 -15.92
C SER A 234 5.39 -9.57 -15.57
N ALA A 235 5.49 -10.63 -16.39
CA ALA A 235 6.45 -11.72 -16.19
C ALA A 235 7.91 -11.26 -16.38
N ILE A 236 8.20 -10.47 -17.41
CA ILE A 236 9.54 -9.91 -17.64
C ILE A 236 9.94 -9.00 -16.47
N LEU A 237 9.03 -8.13 -16.04
CA LEU A 237 9.26 -7.21 -14.92
C LEU A 237 9.40 -7.94 -13.59
N LEU A 238 8.71 -9.07 -13.38
CA LEU A 238 8.91 -9.93 -12.21
C LEU A 238 10.34 -10.43 -12.13
N VAL A 239 10.87 -10.93 -13.25
CA VAL A 239 12.26 -11.42 -13.34
C VAL A 239 13.23 -10.26 -13.10
N ALA A 240 13.04 -9.13 -13.78
CA ALA A 240 13.89 -7.94 -13.60
C ALA A 240 13.90 -7.46 -12.14
N CYS A 241 12.72 -7.30 -11.52
CA CYS A 241 12.61 -6.89 -10.12
C CYS A 241 13.25 -7.91 -9.17
N THR A 242 13.21 -9.20 -9.49
CA THR A 242 13.87 -10.24 -8.70
C THR A 242 15.39 -10.14 -8.79
N ILE A 243 15.94 -9.92 -9.99
CA ILE A 243 17.38 -9.73 -10.22
C ILE A 243 17.89 -8.51 -9.45
N TYR A 244 17.15 -7.39 -9.51
CA TYR A 244 17.54 -6.13 -8.87
C TYR A 244 17.01 -5.97 -7.43
N ASP A 245 16.46 -7.02 -6.81
CA ASP A 245 15.93 -7.02 -5.43
C ASP A 245 14.95 -5.84 -5.13
N GLY A 246 14.14 -5.47 -6.12
CA GLY A 246 13.11 -4.42 -6.01
C GLY A 246 13.63 -3.11 -5.41
N ASN A 247 12.95 -2.59 -4.39
CA ASN A 247 13.30 -1.32 -3.74
C ASN A 247 14.64 -1.31 -2.98
N LYS A 248 15.37 -2.43 -2.91
CA LYS A 248 16.67 -2.51 -2.22
C LYS A 248 17.84 -2.00 -3.07
N THR A 249 17.66 -1.84 -4.38
CA THR A 249 18.65 -1.22 -5.27
C THR A 249 18.06 -0.03 -6.01
N GLU A 250 18.92 0.86 -6.48
CA GLU A 250 18.51 2.02 -7.29
C GLU A 250 17.83 1.60 -8.60
N ILE A 251 18.36 0.60 -9.29
CA ILE A 251 17.77 0.09 -10.53
C ILE A 251 16.41 -0.56 -10.24
N GLY A 252 16.34 -1.43 -9.24
CA GLY A 252 15.08 -2.08 -8.86
C GLY A 252 14.03 -1.08 -8.37
N HIS A 253 14.45 -0.01 -7.67
CA HIS A 253 13.58 1.09 -7.24
C HIS A 253 12.91 1.82 -8.42
N ASN A 254 13.62 1.97 -9.55
CA ASN A 254 13.08 2.58 -10.76
C ASN A 254 12.20 1.63 -11.59
N ILE A 255 12.45 0.31 -11.52
CA ILE A 255 11.69 -0.70 -12.30
C ILE A 255 10.38 -1.10 -11.59
N ILE A 256 10.38 -1.15 -10.25
CA ILE A 256 9.24 -1.67 -9.48
C ILE A 256 7.89 -0.96 -9.75
N PRO A 257 7.80 0.36 -10.02
CA PRO A 257 6.52 1.00 -10.34
C PRO A 257 5.83 0.39 -11.57
N PHE A 258 6.61 0.05 -12.60
CA PHE A 258 6.10 -0.59 -13.82
C PHE A 258 5.63 -2.03 -13.54
N TYR A 259 6.40 -2.76 -12.73
CA TYR A 259 6.03 -4.11 -12.28
C TYR A 259 4.69 -4.08 -11.53
N VAL A 260 4.55 -3.16 -10.58
CA VAL A 260 3.32 -3.03 -9.78
C VAL A 260 2.12 -2.76 -10.67
N CYS A 261 2.21 -1.78 -11.59
CA CYS A 261 1.10 -1.44 -12.48
C CYS A 261 0.63 -2.62 -13.34
N THR A 262 1.57 -3.31 -13.97
CA THR A 262 1.25 -4.44 -14.85
C THR A 262 0.78 -5.67 -14.07
N SER A 263 1.34 -5.91 -12.89
CA SER A 263 1.01 -7.08 -12.07
C SER A 263 -0.35 -6.99 -11.38
N ILE A 264 -0.82 -5.79 -11.03
CA ILE A 264 -2.20 -5.59 -10.57
C ILE A 264 -3.18 -5.99 -11.68
N LEU A 265 -2.94 -5.54 -12.91
CA LEU A 265 -3.77 -5.89 -14.06
C LEU A 265 -3.71 -7.40 -14.37
N SER A 266 -2.52 -8.01 -14.30
CA SER A 266 -2.35 -9.46 -14.40
C SER A 266 -3.14 -10.19 -13.32
N ALA A 267 -3.12 -9.72 -12.07
CA ALA A 267 -3.82 -10.34 -10.96
C ALA A 267 -5.35 -10.32 -11.18
N PHE A 268 -5.92 -9.20 -11.63
CA PHE A 268 -7.35 -9.12 -11.99
C PHE A 268 -7.72 -10.10 -13.11
N TYR A 269 -6.90 -10.19 -14.17
CA TYR A 269 -7.14 -11.14 -15.26
C TYR A 269 -7.08 -12.59 -14.77
N LEU A 270 -6.02 -12.96 -14.04
CA LEU A 270 -5.82 -14.31 -13.54
C LEU A 270 -6.94 -14.73 -12.59
N ALA A 271 -7.35 -13.84 -11.68
CA ALA A 271 -8.48 -14.08 -10.79
C ALA A 271 -9.78 -14.29 -11.57
N SER A 272 -10.08 -13.42 -12.54
CA SER A 272 -11.29 -13.55 -13.36
C SER A 272 -11.29 -14.82 -14.22
N SER A 273 -10.13 -15.19 -14.79
CA SER A 273 -9.96 -16.40 -15.59
C SER A 273 -10.10 -17.66 -14.73
N ALA A 274 -9.57 -17.63 -13.50
CA ALA A 274 -9.71 -18.74 -12.57
C ALA A 274 -11.17 -18.96 -12.16
N ILE A 275 -11.90 -17.88 -11.86
CA ILE A 275 -13.33 -17.95 -11.50
C ILE A 275 -14.15 -18.51 -12.68
N SER A 276 -13.93 -18.00 -13.90
CA SER A 276 -14.71 -18.43 -15.07
C SER A 276 -14.41 -19.84 -15.53
N ARG A 277 -13.15 -20.29 -15.47
CA ARG A 277 -12.74 -21.64 -15.91
C ARG A 277 -13.04 -22.74 -14.91
N TYR A 278 -12.83 -22.46 -13.62
CA TYR A 278 -12.92 -23.47 -12.56
C TYR A 278 -14.18 -23.34 -11.70
N ASN A 279 -15.09 -22.42 -12.06
CA ASN A 279 -16.31 -22.12 -11.30
C ASN A 279 -16.02 -21.90 -9.80
N ILE A 280 -14.89 -21.26 -9.49
CA ILE A 280 -14.43 -21.05 -8.12
C ILE A 280 -15.41 -20.09 -7.46
N LYS A 281 -16.13 -20.60 -6.47
CA LYS A 281 -16.98 -19.77 -5.62
C LYS A 281 -16.14 -19.13 -4.52
N PRO A 282 -16.30 -17.82 -4.26
CA PRO A 282 -15.57 -17.18 -3.18
C PRO A 282 -15.99 -17.80 -1.85
N ASN A 283 -15.01 -18.20 -1.04
CA ASN A 283 -15.27 -18.79 0.27
C ASN A 283 -15.87 -17.71 1.19
N LYS A 284 -17.08 -17.97 1.72
CA LYS A 284 -17.82 -17.02 2.57
C LYS A 284 -17.00 -16.52 3.75
N LEU A 285 -16.20 -17.39 4.37
CA LEU A 285 -15.36 -17.04 5.52
C LEU A 285 -14.27 -16.04 5.12
N ILE A 286 -13.58 -16.30 4.00
CA ILE A 286 -12.53 -15.41 3.49
C ILE A 286 -13.12 -14.06 3.06
N VAL A 287 -14.27 -14.07 2.38
CA VAL A 287 -14.97 -12.83 2.00
C VAL A 287 -15.38 -12.03 3.22
N SER A 288 -15.90 -12.69 4.26
CA SER A 288 -16.28 -11.99 5.49
C SER A 288 -15.11 -11.43 6.29
N ALA A 289 -13.92 -12.02 6.14
CA ALA A 289 -12.67 -11.52 6.72
C ALA A 289 -12.05 -10.38 5.89
N CYS A 290 -12.49 -10.18 4.64
CA CYS A 290 -12.10 -9.03 3.83
C CYS A 290 -12.86 -7.79 4.31
N PHE A 291 -12.22 -7.05 5.21
CA PHE A 291 -12.67 -5.80 5.82
C PHE A 291 -13.23 -4.71 4.86
N PHE A 292 -13.00 -4.84 3.55
CA PHE A 292 -13.36 -3.84 2.53
C PHE A 292 -14.68 -4.11 1.78
N ILE A 293 -15.33 -5.26 1.98
CA ILE A 293 -16.54 -5.65 1.24
C ILE A 293 -17.77 -5.46 2.14
N TYR A 294 -18.02 -4.24 2.62
CA TYR A 294 -19.23 -3.85 3.33
C TYR A 294 -19.58 -2.38 3.10
#